data_AF-A0A1C3WIT9-F1
#
_entry.id   AF-A0A1C3WIT9-F1
#
_cell.length_a   1.000
_cell.length_b   1.000
_cell.length_c   1.000
_cell.angle_alpha   90.00
_cell.angle_beta   90.00
_cell.angle_gamma   90.00
#
_symmetry.space_group_name_H-M   'P 1'
#
loop_
_entity.id
_entity.type
_entity.pdbx_description
1 polymer ?
#
loop_
_entity_poly.entity_id
_entity_poly.type
_entity_poly.pdbx_seq_one_letter_code
_entity_poly.pdbx_strand_id
1 'polypeptide(L)'
;MSEGLLVDEAMSLGLQAELLGMLDGSSQYFDARFFEDLDRHSRRLRSMTLLHLQFAVTFNYTGSETRHITVGKIIHSSYPDYFEAWKLAGIPGMSVYLLGKMIEDYRSRSAPSADR
;
A
#
# COMPACT_ATOMS: atom_id res chain seq x y z
N MET A 1 3.62 15.75 7.89
CA MET A 1 2.91 15.04 6.80
C MET A 1 2.16 13.90 7.47
N SER A 2 0.83 13.80 7.33
CA SER A 2 0.14 12.62 7.89
C SER A 2 0.56 11.38 7.12
N GLU A 3 0.58 10.24 7.79
CA GLU A 3 1.13 8.99 7.26
C GLU A 3 0.33 8.53 6.02
N GLY A 4 -0.98 8.79 6.01
CA GLY A 4 -1.84 8.60 4.85
C GLY A 4 -1.45 9.43 3.61
N LEU A 5 -0.87 10.63 3.77
CA LEU A 5 -0.43 11.43 2.61
C LEU A 5 0.76 10.78 1.88
N LEU A 6 1.66 10.11 2.61
CA LEU A 6 2.75 9.35 1.98
C LEU A 6 2.23 8.16 1.17
N VAL A 7 1.13 7.55 1.63
CA VAL A 7 0.45 6.49 0.87
C VAL A 7 -0.18 7.08 -0.39
N ASP A 8 -0.88 8.21 -0.29
CA ASP A 8 -1.50 8.86 -1.45
C ASP A 8 -0.45 9.27 -2.49
N GLU A 9 0.69 9.77 -2.02
CA GLU A 9 1.86 10.05 -2.85
C GLU A 9 2.37 8.79 -3.56
N ALA A 10 2.60 7.69 -2.84
CA ALA A 10 3.03 6.42 -3.43
C ALA A 10 2.03 5.88 -4.46
N MET A 11 0.72 5.97 -4.17
CA MET A 11 -0.34 5.60 -5.11
C MET A 11 -0.30 6.46 -6.38
N SER A 12 -0.08 7.78 -6.25
CA SER A 12 0.03 8.70 -7.39
C SER A 12 1.26 8.44 -8.26
N LEU A 13 2.31 7.85 -7.69
CA LEU A 13 3.52 7.44 -8.38
C LEU A 13 3.41 6.04 -9.03
N GLY A 14 2.29 5.35 -8.86
CA GLY A 14 2.10 4.01 -9.40
C GLY A 14 2.83 2.91 -8.62
N LEU A 15 3.07 3.12 -7.32
CA LEU A 15 3.83 2.20 -6.45
C LEU A 15 2.94 1.19 -5.72
N GLN A 16 1.83 0.78 -6.32
CA GLN A 16 0.87 -0.11 -5.65
C GLN A 16 1.46 -1.48 -5.33
N ALA A 17 2.34 -1.99 -6.20
CA ALA A 17 3.01 -3.26 -6.00
C ALA A 17 4.03 -3.20 -4.85
N GLU A 18 4.76 -2.10 -4.73
CA GLU A 18 5.72 -1.87 -3.67
C GLU A 18 5.01 -1.69 -2.31
N LEU A 19 3.91 -0.95 -2.28
CA LEU A 19 3.04 -0.82 -1.10
C LEU A 19 2.48 -2.19 -0.67
N LEU A 20 2.04 -3.01 -1.63
CA LEU A 20 1.58 -4.37 -1.36
C LEU A 20 2.73 -5.21 -0.78
N GLY A 21 3.92 -5.13 -1.35
CA GLY A 21 5.10 -5.85 -0.88
C GLY A 21 5.53 -5.43 0.53
N MET A 22 5.39 -4.15 0.87
CA MET A 22 5.60 -3.66 2.23
C MET A 22 4.59 -4.25 3.20
N LEU A 23 3.34 -4.41 2.80
CA LEU A 23 2.34 -5.01 3.66
C LEU A 23 2.51 -6.52 3.76
N ASP A 24 2.69 -7.27 2.67
CA ASP A 24 2.72 -8.73 2.70
C ASP A 24 4.05 -9.33 3.19
N GLY A 25 5.09 -8.49 3.32
CA GLY A 25 6.40 -8.86 3.82
C GLY A 25 7.41 -9.28 2.75
N SER A 26 7.07 -9.15 1.47
CA SER A 26 7.98 -9.47 0.35
C SER A 26 8.94 -8.33 0.00
N SER A 27 8.70 -7.11 0.50
CA SER A 27 9.54 -5.94 0.24
C SER A 27 10.71 -5.79 1.21
N GLN A 28 11.83 -5.25 0.73
CA GLN A 28 12.95 -4.82 1.57
C GLN A 28 12.59 -3.70 2.57
N TYR A 29 11.48 -3.01 2.35
CA TYR A 29 10.96 -1.96 3.23
C TYR A 29 9.94 -2.49 4.26
N PHE A 30 9.80 -3.81 4.38
CA PHE A 30 8.96 -4.43 5.41
C PHE A 30 9.62 -4.35 6.80
N ASP A 31 8.82 -4.02 7.81
CA ASP A 31 9.23 -4.02 9.22
C ASP A 31 8.52 -5.14 9.99
N ALA A 32 9.21 -6.28 10.13
CA ALA A 32 8.67 -7.45 10.82
C ALA A 32 8.36 -7.19 12.30
N ARG A 33 9.18 -6.40 12.99
CA ARG A 33 9.00 -6.10 14.41
C ARG A 33 7.76 -5.22 14.60
N PHE A 34 7.61 -4.19 13.77
CA PHE A 34 6.41 -3.35 13.81
C PHE A 34 5.13 -4.16 13.55
N PHE A 35 5.19 -5.14 12.65
CA PHE A 35 4.07 -6.04 12.40
C PHE A 35 3.74 -6.94 13.61
N GLU A 36 4.75 -7.45 14.30
CA GLU A 36 4.57 -8.29 15.50
C GLU A 36 3.88 -7.55 16.64
N ASP A 37 4.13 -6.25 16.77
CA ASP A 37 3.57 -5.40 17.83
C ASP A 37 2.12 -4.95 17.57
N LEU A 38 1.55 -5.23 16.39
CA LEU A 38 0.18 -4.81 16.07
C LEU A 38 -0.87 -5.53 16.93
N ASP A 39 -1.80 -4.75 17.46
CA ASP A 39 -3.01 -5.29 18.08
C ASP A 39 -3.95 -5.94 17.04
N ARG A 40 -4.96 -6.67 17.54
CA ARG A 40 -5.91 -7.42 16.71
C ARG A 40 -6.65 -6.54 15.69
N HIS A 41 -7.05 -5.33 16.06
CA HIS A 41 -7.81 -4.43 15.19
C HIS A 41 -6.92 -3.86 14.09
N SER A 42 -5.70 -3.45 14.45
CA SER A 42 -4.67 -3.02 13.50
C SER A 42 -4.32 -4.10 12.48
N ARG A 43 -4.16 -5.35 12.92
CA ARG A 43 -3.93 -6.50 12.03
C ARG A 43 -5.10 -6.73 11.06
N ARG A 44 -6.33 -6.55 11.53
CA ARG A 44 -7.53 -6.71 10.70
C ARG A 44 -7.62 -5.62 9.64
N LEU A 45 -7.40 -4.36 10.01
CA LEU A 45 -7.35 -3.24 9.05
C LEU A 45 -6.28 -3.50 7.99
N ARG A 46 -5.05 -3.84 8.40
CA ARG A 46 -3.97 -4.22 7.47
C ARG A 46 -4.40 -5.32 6.50
N SER A 47 -5.07 -6.36 6.97
CA SER A 47 -5.50 -7.48 6.13
C SER A 47 -6.51 -7.05 5.06
N MET A 48 -7.42 -6.14 5.39
CA MET A 48 -8.38 -5.59 4.42
C MET A 48 -7.68 -4.68 3.40
N THR A 49 -6.73 -3.86 3.84
CA THR A 49 -5.88 -3.04 2.98
C THR A 49 -5.08 -3.90 2.00
N LEU A 50 -4.54 -5.02 2.47
CA LEU A 50 -3.80 -5.97 1.64
C LEU A 50 -4.69 -6.52 0.52
N LEU A 51 -5.94 -6.90 0.80
CA LEU A 51 -6.89 -7.32 -0.23
C LEU A 51 -7.20 -6.21 -1.24
N HIS A 52 -7.35 -4.96 -0.77
CA HIS A 52 -7.55 -3.82 -1.66
C HIS A 52 -6.34 -3.61 -2.60
N LEU A 53 -5.12 -3.61 -2.07
CA LEU A 53 -3.91 -3.44 -2.88
C LEU A 53 -3.68 -4.62 -3.83
N GLN A 54 -3.96 -5.86 -3.41
CA GLN A 54 -3.96 -7.01 -4.32
C GLN A 54 -4.93 -6.82 -5.49
N PHE A 55 -6.14 -6.33 -5.23
CA PHE A 55 -7.09 -5.98 -6.29
C PHE A 55 -6.52 -4.88 -7.20
N ALA A 56 -5.99 -3.81 -6.62
CA ALA A 56 -5.44 -2.68 -7.37
C ALA A 56 -4.29 -3.09 -8.30
N VAL A 57 -3.35 -3.90 -7.79
CA VAL A 57 -2.23 -4.45 -8.56
C VAL A 57 -2.71 -5.41 -9.64
N THR A 58 -3.64 -6.32 -9.31
CA THR A 58 -4.10 -7.37 -10.25
C THR A 58 -4.89 -6.78 -11.42
N PHE A 59 -5.72 -5.77 -11.17
CA PHE A 59 -6.63 -5.21 -12.17
C PHE A 59 -6.27 -3.79 -12.61
N ASN A 60 -5.12 -3.26 -12.17
CA ASN A 60 -4.69 -1.90 -12.41
C ASN A 60 -5.79 -0.86 -12.13
N TYR A 61 -6.45 -0.98 -10.97
CA TYR A 61 -7.59 -0.15 -10.59
C TYR A 61 -7.34 0.59 -9.28
N THR A 62 -7.37 1.92 -9.34
CA THR A 62 -7.15 2.83 -8.21
C THR A 62 -8.34 3.76 -7.96
N GLY A 63 -9.53 3.40 -8.47
CA GLY A 63 -10.73 4.19 -8.25
C GLY A 63 -11.20 4.12 -6.79
N SER A 64 -11.86 5.19 -6.34
CA SER A 64 -12.44 5.28 -4.99
C SER A 64 -13.76 4.53 -4.85
N GLU A 65 -14.37 4.11 -5.95
CA GLU A 65 -15.62 3.36 -5.93
C GLU A 65 -15.36 1.86 -5.71
N THR A 66 -16.26 1.23 -4.94
CA THR A 66 -16.25 -0.23 -4.80
C THR A 66 -16.57 -0.87 -6.14
N ARG A 67 -15.65 -1.69 -6.62
CA ARG A 67 -15.72 -2.41 -7.89
C ARG A 67 -15.59 -3.92 -7.66
N HIS A 68 -16.33 -4.68 -8.47
CA HIS A 68 -16.27 -6.13 -8.52
C HIS A 68 -15.84 -6.60 -9.90
N ILE A 69 -14.94 -7.58 -9.96
CA ILE A 69 -14.48 -8.22 -11.19
C ILE A 69 -14.55 -9.73 -10.99
N THR A 70 -15.23 -10.42 -11.90
CA THR A 70 -15.36 -11.89 -11.86
C THR A 70 -14.34 -12.52 -12.80
N VAL A 71 -13.50 -13.41 -12.28
CA VAL A 71 -12.55 -14.23 -13.05
C VAL A 71 -12.90 -15.70 -12.86
N GLY A 72 -13.43 -16.33 -13.90
CA GLY A 72 -13.97 -17.68 -13.81
C GLY A 72 -15.12 -17.77 -12.81
N LYS A 73 -14.92 -18.49 -11.69
CA LYS A 73 -15.91 -18.63 -10.60
C LYS A 73 -15.60 -17.76 -9.37
N ILE A 74 -14.56 -16.92 -9.44
CA ILE A 74 -14.07 -16.13 -8.31
C ILE A 74 -14.47 -14.67 -8.52
N ILE A 75 -15.01 -14.03 -7.48
CA ILE A 75 -15.30 -12.60 -7.46
C ILE A 75 -14.18 -11.90 -6.69
N HIS A 76 -13.48 -11.01 -7.37
CA HIS A 76 -12.53 -10.09 -6.76
C HIS A 76 -13.23 -8.76 -6.50
N SER A 77 -13.00 -8.16 -5.33
CA SER A 77 -13.62 -6.90 -4.93
C SER A 77 -12.57 -5.92 -4.47
N SER A 78 -12.71 -4.65 -4.85
CA SER A 78 -11.95 -3.57 -4.23
C SER A 78 -12.57 -3.18 -2.89
N TYR A 79 -11.73 -2.80 -1.92
CA TYR A 79 -12.18 -2.34 -0.60
C TYR A 79 -11.73 -0.89 -0.28
N PRO A 80 -12.15 0.12 -1.06
CA PRO A 80 -11.64 1.49 -0.93
C PRO A 80 -11.92 2.11 0.44
N ASP A 81 -13.10 1.90 1.02
CA ASP A 81 -13.44 2.44 2.36
C ASP A 81 -12.52 1.91 3.46
N TYR A 82 -12.13 0.64 3.37
CA TYR A 82 -11.18 0.04 4.32
C TYR A 82 -9.75 0.54 4.09
N PHE A 83 -9.37 0.81 2.85
CA PHE A 83 -8.09 1.43 2.52
C PHE A 83 -8.00 2.85 3.10
N GLU A 84 -9.05 3.65 2.95
CA GLU A 84 -9.16 4.98 3.57
C GLU A 84 -9.14 4.90 5.10
N ALA A 85 -9.92 4.00 5.71
CA ALA A 85 -9.92 3.80 7.16
C ALA A 85 -8.52 3.41 7.68
N TRP A 86 -7.79 2.58 6.93
CA TRP A 86 -6.41 2.21 7.27
C TRP A 86 -5.44 3.40 7.19
N LYS A 87 -5.55 4.25 6.17
CA LYS A 87 -4.77 5.50 6.09
C LYS A 87 -5.08 6.44 7.26
N LEU A 88 -6.37 6.59 7.61
CA LEU A 88 -6.82 7.44 8.72
C LEU A 88 -6.35 6.91 10.08
N ALA A 89 -6.22 5.59 10.23
CA ALA A 89 -5.76 4.94 11.45
C ALA A 89 -4.22 4.98 11.63
N GLY A 90 -3.50 5.67 10.75
CA GLY A 90 -2.05 5.78 10.81
C GLY A 90 -1.30 4.59 10.22
N ILE A 91 -1.84 4.01 9.13
CA ILE A 91 -1.22 2.98 8.30
C ILE A 91 -0.67 1.76 9.08
N PRO A 92 -1.45 1.16 10.02
CA PRO A 92 -0.95 0.10 10.88
C PRO A 92 -0.31 -1.05 10.08
N GLY A 93 0.88 -1.46 10.52
CA GLY A 93 1.70 -2.47 9.87
C GLY A 93 2.56 -1.98 8.70
N MET A 94 2.67 -0.67 8.51
CA MET A 94 3.63 -0.05 7.62
C MET A 94 4.46 1.00 8.39
N SER A 95 5.78 0.87 8.37
CA SER A 95 6.67 1.86 8.96
C SER A 95 6.69 3.11 8.09
N VAL A 96 6.27 4.24 8.66
CA VAL A 96 6.27 5.57 7.99
C VAL A 96 7.65 5.93 7.46
N TYR A 97 8.69 5.65 8.24
CA TYR A 97 10.07 5.89 7.86
C TYR A 97 10.48 5.07 6.64
N LEU A 98 10.17 3.77 6.64
CA LEU A 98 10.51 2.89 5.51
C LEU A 98 9.67 3.21 4.26
N LEU A 99 8.42 3.64 4.43
CA LEU A 99 7.57 4.14 3.34
C LEU A 99 8.19 5.39 2.70
N GLY A 100 8.60 6.37 3.51
CA GLY A 100 9.30 7.55 3.02
C GLY A 100 10.58 7.18 2.25
N LYS A 101 11.39 6.28 2.81
CA LYS A 101 12.61 5.79 2.16
C LYS A 101 12.33 5.11 0.82
N MET A 102 11.27 4.29 0.72
CA MET A 102 10.86 3.66 -0.54
C MET A 102 10.55 4.70 -1.62
N ILE A 103 9.80 5.75 -1.27
CA ILE A 103 9.45 6.84 -2.20
C ILE A 103 10.70 7.62 -2.63
N GLU A 104 11.60 7.93 -1.70
CA GLU A 104 12.88 8.60 -1.98
C GLU A 104 13.76 7.76 -2.92
N ASP A 105 13.90 6.46 -2.64
CA ASP A 105 14.67 5.53 -3.47
C ASP A 105 14.08 5.46 -4.90
N TYR A 106 12.75 5.39 -5.03
CA TYR A 106 12.08 5.44 -6.34
C TYR A 106 12.40 6.73 -7.11
N ARG A 107 12.33 7.89 -6.44
CA ARG A 107 12.65 9.19 -7.04
C ARG A 107 14.09 9.28 -7.48
N SER A 108 15.03 8.81 -6.67
CA SER A 108 16.46 8.85 -7.00
C SER A 108 16.80 8.02 -8.25
N ARG A 109 16.10 6.90 -8.46
CA ARG A 109 16.22 6.04 -9.66
C ARG A 109 15.52 6.63 -10.88
N SER A 110 14.45 7.38 -10.65
CA SER A 110 13.63 7.99 -11.71
C SER A 110 14.11 9.38 -12.12
N ALA A 111 14.99 9.99 -11.33
CA ALA A 111 15.66 11.22 -11.71
C ALA A 111 16.55 10.93 -12.94
N PRO A 112 16.41 11.69 -14.03
CA PRO A 112 17.37 11.59 -15.12
C PRO A 112 18.75 11.88 -14.53
N SER A 113 19.72 11.00 -14.81
CA SER A 113 21.13 11.25 -14.49
C SER A 113 21.44 12.66 -14.99
N ALA A 114 21.71 13.58 -14.06
CA ALA A 114 22.24 14.90 -14.38
C ALA A 114 23.70 14.70 -14.83
N ASP A 115 23.87 14.11 -16.02
CA ASP A 115 25.13 14.07 -16.75
C ASP A 115 24.98 15.02 -17.93
N ARG A 116 25.49 16.24 -17.73
CA ARG A 116 26.40 16.95 -18.63
C ARG A 116 26.90 18.24 -17.99
#